data_AF-A0A419HA22-F1
#
_entry.id   AF-A0A419HA22-F1
#
_cell.length_a   1.000
_cell.length_b   1.000
_cell.length_c   1.000
_cell.angle_alpha   90.00
_cell.angle_beta   90.00
_cell.angle_gamma   90.00
#
_symmetry.space_group_name_H-M   'P 1'
#
loop_
_entity.id
_entity.type
_entity.pdbx_description
1 polymer ?
#
loop_
_entity_poly.entity_id
_entity_poly.type
_entity_poly.pdbx_seq_one_letter_code
_entity_poly.pdbx_strand_id
1 'polypeptide(L)'
;MNTNLHEGQEISLILSAELMAEAAVHRLVRLRMARIARMLRMVLPEASSISVDTTRRRADPADRRGHAELVSIRDAVPSDLWSNVRGPDPAAPASTGGWNTILSEVNTELSRVLDHLTPQACGWQPGYGAEMFRIELPVSVQDQQGTDPARAAMAPA
;
A
#
# COMPACT_ATOMS: atom_id res chain seq x y z
N MET A 1 -22.60 -42.30 -20.98
CA MET A 1 -22.34 -40.87 -21.27
C MET A 1 -22.69 -40.06 -20.04
N ASN A 2 -21.71 -39.74 -19.21
CA ASN A 2 -21.85 -38.98 -17.95
C ASN A 2 -20.67 -37.99 -17.72
N THR A 3 -19.84 -37.80 -18.75
CA THR A 3 -18.58 -37.05 -18.70
C THR A 3 -18.80 -35.53 -18.68
N ASN A 4 -19.80 -35.03 -19.40
CA ASN A 4 -20.06 -33.59 -19.53
C ASN A 4 -20.50 -32.91 -18.21
N LEU A 5 -21.09 -33.66 -17.28
CA LEU A 5 -21.53 -33.15 -15.96
C LEU A 5 -20.36 -33.07 -14.98
N HIS A 6 -19.43 -34.02 -15.03
CA HIS A 6 -18.20 -33.98 -14.22
C HIS A 6 -17.22 -32.91 -14.73
N GLU A 7 -17.03 -32.77 -16.04
CA GLU A 7 -16.16 -31.72 -16.60
C GLU A 7 -16.65 -30.31 -16.24
N GLY A 8 -17.96 -30.06 -16.29
CA GLY A 8 -18.53 -28.76 -15.87
C GLY A 8 -18.35 -28.47 -14.37
N GLN A 9 -18.39 -29.50 -13.52
CA GLN A 9 -18.15 -29.37 -12.08
C GLN A 9 -16.67 -29.12 -11.77
N GLU A 10 -15.75 -29.82 -12.45
CA GLU A 10 -14.31 -29.64 -12.29
C GLU A 10 -13.85 -28.24 -12.72
N ILE A 11 -14.36 -27.73 -13.85
CA ILE A 11 -14.09 -26.35 -14.31
C ILE A 11 -14.59 -25.33 -13.28
N SER A 12 -15.80 -25.52 -12.74
CA SER A 12 -16.36 -24.61 -11.73
C SER A 12 -15.55 -24.59 -10.43
N LEU A 13 -15.02 -25.74 -10.00
CA LEU A 13 -14.15 -25.83 -8.83
C LEU A 13 -12.82 -25.12 -9.04
N ILE A 14 -12.20 -25.28 -10.22
CA ILE A 14 -10.94 -24.59 -10.57
C ILE A 14 -11.14 -23.08 -10.56
N LEU A 15 -12.17 -22.58 -11.24
CA LEU A 15 -12.48 -21.14 -11.28
C LEU A 15 -12.76 -20.57 -9.89
N SER A 16 -13.47 -21.33 -9.04
CA SER A 16 -13.73 -20.92 -7.66
C SER A 16 -12.45 -20.84 -6.83
N ALA A 17 -11.55 -21.80 -6.99
CA ALA A 17 -10.25 -21.80 -6.34
C ALA A 17 -9.37 -20.63 -6.80
N GLU A 18 -9.37 -20.32 -8.10
CA GLU A 18 -8.66 -19.16 -8.66
C GLU A 18 -9.18 -17.84 -8.09
N LEU A 19 -10.50 -17.66 -8.07
CA LEU A 19 -11.12 -16.46 -7.48
C LEU A 19 -10.82 -16.32 -5.99
N MET A 20 -10.81 -17.43 -5.24
CA MET A 20 -10.41 -17.42 -3.83
C MET A 20 -8.94 -17.04 -3.64
N ALA A 21 -8.05 -17.55 -4.48
CA ALA A 21 -6.64 -17.20 -4.45
C ALA A 21 -6.42 -15.72 -4.76
N GLU A 22 -7.09 -15.18 -5.79
CA GLU A 22 -7.06 -13.76 -6.13
C GLU A 22 -7.55 -12.89 -4.96
N ALA A 23 -8.69 -13.23 -4.37
CA ALA A 23 -9.24 -12.52 -3.23
C ALA A 23 -8.29 -12.52 -2.01
N ALA A 24 -7.62 -13.64 -1.75
CA ALA A 24 -6.63 -13.77 -0.69
C ALA A 24 -5.39 -12.88 -0.94
N VAL A 25 -4.90 -12.83 -2.18
CA VAL A 25 -3.78 -11.96 -2.57
C VAL A 25 -4.15 -10.48 -2.38
N HIS A 26 -5.32 -10.04 -2.84
CA HIS A 26 -5.77 -8.65 -2.63
C HIS A 26 -5.95 -8.31 -1.15
N ARG A 27 -6.47 -9.24 -0.34
CA ARG A 27 -6.60 -9.05 1.11
C ARG A 27 -5.23 -8.86 1.77
N LEU A 28 -4.24 -9.67 1.38
CA LEU A 28 -2.87 -9.55 1.86
C LEU A 28 -2.27 -8.18 1.51
N VAL A 29 -2.42 -7.73 0.27
CA VAL A 29 -1.95 -6.40 -0.15
C VAL A 29 -2.58 -5.29 0.68
N ARG A 30 -3.89 -5.31 0.91
CA ARG A 30 -4.56 -4.30 1.76
C ARG A 30 -3.99 -4.29 3.19
N LEU A 31 -3.73 -5.46 3.77
CA LEU A 31 -3.15 -5.58 5.12
C LEU A 31 -1.72 -5.04 5.17
N ARG A 32 -0.90 -5.31 4.16
CA ARG A 32 0.46 -4.76 4.04
C ARG A 32 0.45 -3.23 3.88
N MET A 33 -0.42 -2.70 3.02
CA MET A 33 -0.58 -1.25 2.86
C MET A 33 -1.06 -0.58 4.15
N ALA A 34 -1.98 -1.20 4.90
CA ALA A 34 -2.39 -0.71 6.22
C ALA A 34 -1.27 -0.78 7.27
N ARG A 35 -0.39 -1.78 7.20
CA ARG A 35 0.83 -1.83 8.02
C ARG A 35 1.79 -0.70 7.66
N ILE A 36 2.06 -0.49 6.37
CA ILE A 36 2.90 0.62 5.87
C ILE A 36 2.35 1.97 6.37
N ALA A 37 1.06 2.22 6.17
CA ALA A 37 0.41 3.45 6.62
C ALA A 37 0.60 3.69 8.13
N ARG A 38 0.38 2.65 8.96
CA ARG A 38 0.61 2.75 10.41
C ARG A 38 2.07 3.05 10.75
N MET A 39 3.02 2.35 10.12
CA MET A 39 4.45 2.56 10.38
C MET A 39 4.90 3.97 10.05
N LEU A 40 4.46 4.50 8.91
CA LEU A 40 4.77 5.86 8.50
C LEU A 40 4.15 6.89 9.46
N ARG A 41 2.88 6.71 9.85
CA ARG A 41 2.18 7.62 10.76
C ARG A 41 2.69 7.60 12.20
N MET A 42 3.50 6.60 12.61
CA MET A 42 4.21 6.67 13.89
C MET A 42 5.27 7.79 13.91
N VAL A 43 5.81 8.19 12.76
CA VAL A 43 6.86 9.22 12.65
C VAL A 43 6.35 10.48 11.95
N LEU A 44 5.47 10.31 10.97
CA LEU A 44 4.88 11.38 10.16
C LEU A 44 3.35 11.24 10.23
N PRO A 45 2.70 11.72 11.31
CA PRO A 45 1.26 11.50 11.55
C PRO A 45 0.37 11.95 10.39
N GLU A 46 0.76 13.01 9.69
CA GLU A 46 0.02 13.59 8.57
C GLU A 46 0.20 12.83 7.24
N ALA A 47 0.95 11.73 7.22
CA ALA A 47 1.20 10.97 5.99
C ALA A 47 -0.12 10.50 5.33
N SER A 48 -0.39 11.03 4.14
CA SER A 48 -1.59 10.77 3.34
C SER A 48 -1.28 9.85 2.15
N SER A 49 -0.13 10.05 1.51
CA SER A 49 0.23 9.38 0.27
C SER A 49 1.72 9.19 0.15
N ILE A 50 2.12 8.21 -0.65
CA ILE A 50 3.52 7.89 -0.94
C ILE A 50 3.78 7.78 -2.42
N SER A 51 5.01 8.09 -2.82
CA SER A 51 5.54 7.81 -4.15
C SER A 51 6.56 6.68 -4.06
N VAL A 52 6.47 5.72 -4.98
CA VAL A 52 7.31 4.53 -5.02
C VAL A 52 7.94 4.38 -6.40
N ASP A 53 9.23 4.11 -6.45
CA ASP A 53 9.97 3.77 -7.66
C ASP A 53 10.14 2.25 -7.76
N THR A 54 9.87 1.70 -8.94
CA THR A 54 9.99 0.27 -9.24
C THR A 54 11.05 -0.04 -10.30
N THR A 55 11.83 0.95 -10.76
CA THR A 55 12.85 0.79 -11.82
C THR A 55 13.85 -0.34 -11.56
N ARG A 56 14.29 -0.52 -10.31
CA ARG A 56 15.23 -1.60 -9.93
C ARG A 56 14.68 -3.01 -10.19
N ARG A 57 13.36 -3.18 -10.30
CA ARG A 57 12.71 -4.44 -10.71
C ARG A 57 13.20 -4.93 -12.09
N ARG A 58 13.68 -4.04 -12.96
CA ARG A 58 14.22 -4.41 -14.28
C ARG A 58 15.74 -4.63 -14.29
N ALA A 59 16.45 -4.10 -13.31
CA ALA A 59 17.91 -4.02 -13.36
C ALA A 59 18.61 -5.35 -13.00
N ASP A 60 17.96 -6.20 -12.19
CA ASP A 60 18.50 -7.50 -11.83
C ASP A 60 17.53 -8.64 -12.21
N PRO A 61 17.77 -9.35 -13.33
CA PRO A 61 16.96 -10.50 -13.71
C PRO A 61 17.08 -11.71 -12.75
N ALA A 62 18.07 -11.72 -11.83
CA ALA A 62 18.14 -12.70 -10.74
C ALA A 62 17.25 -12.30 -9.55
N ASP A 63 16.96 -11.01 -9.37
CA ASP A 63 16.01 -10.51 -8.39
C ASP A 63 14.58 -10.58 -8.95
N ARG A 64 14.07 -11.82 -9.08
CA ARG A 64 12.72 -12.10 -9.57
C ARG A 64 11.61 -11.57 -8.65
N ARG A 65 11.97 -10.96 -7.51
CA ARG A 65 11.05 -10.37 -6.54
C ARG A 65 10.86 -8.90 -6.88
N GLY A 66 9.63 -8.43 -6.81
CA GLY A 66 9.33 -7.05 -7.17
C GLY A 66 10.06 -6.08 -6.25
N HIS A 67 11.00 -5.30 -6.77
CA HIS A 67 11.66 -4.25 -6.00
C HIS A 67 10.81 -2.98 -6.02
N ALA A 68 10.61 -2.39 -4.85
CA ALA A 68 9.95 -1.10 -4.68
C ALA A 68 10.69 -0.26 -3.65
N GLU A 69 11.04 0.97 -4.03
CA GLU A 69 11.74 1.94 -3.19
C GLU A 69 10.85 3.15 -2.94
N LEU A 70 10.68 3.52 -1.67
CA LEU A 70 9.97 4.74 -1.28
C LEU A 70 10.78 5.97 -1.70
N VAL A 71 10.16 6.85 -2.50
CA VAL A 71 10.77 8.08 -3.02
C VAL A 71 10.33 9.30 -2.23
N SER A 72 9.05 9.38 -1.90
CA SER A 72 8.50 10.53 -1.16
C SER A 72 7.29 10.14 -0.31
N ILE A 73 7.03 10.94 0.71
CA ILE A 73 5.82 10.90 1.53
C ILE A 73 5.22 12.29 1.53
N ARG A 74 3.90 12.38 1.37
CA ARG A 74 3.16 13.64 1.35
C ARG A 74 2.06 13.66 2.39
N ASP A 75 1.73 14.86 2.85
CA ASP A 75 0.54 15.14 3.64
C ASP A 75 -0.72 15.25 2.75
N ALA A 76 -1.87 15.57 3.35
CA ALA A 76 -3.11 15.79 2.61
C ALA A 76 -3.08 17.06 1.73
N VAL A 77 -2.15 17.99 2.02
CA VAL A 77 -2.04 19.31 1.39
C VAL A 77 -0.74 19.37 0.60
N PRO A 78 -0.72 18.88 -0.66
CA PRO A 78 0.43 18.30 -1.39
C PRO A 78 1.84 18.80 -1.04
N SER A 79 2.25 18.60 0.22
CA SER A 79 3.50 19.07 0.78
C SER A 79 4.31 17.83 1.11
N ASP A 80 5.58 17.84 0.71
CA ASP A 80 6.47 16.72 0.94
C ASP A 80 6.85 16.71 2.44
N LEU A 81 6.42 15.67 3.15
CA LEU A 81 6.85 15.39 4.53
C LEU A 81 8.22 14.71 4.55
N TRP A 82 8.57 14.03 3.47
CA TRP A 82 9.86 13.38 3.29
C TRP A 82 10.13 13.14 1.79
N SER A 83 11.41 13.24 1.40
CA SER A 83 11.87 12.69 0.12
C SER A 83 13.24 12.02 0.27
N ASN A 84 13.54 11.05 -0.59
CA ASN A 84 14.85 10.40 -0.65
C ASN A 84 16.00 11.37 -0.99
N VAL A 85 15.69 12.52 -1.61
CA VAL A 85 16.67 13.58 -1.93
C VAL A 85 16.89 14.54 -0.76
N ARG A 86 15.81 15.02 -0.13
CA ARG A 86 15.88 16.11 0.88
C ARG A 86 15.86 15.60 2.32
N GLY A 87 15.49 14.35 2.54
CA GLY A 87 15.17 13.83 3.87
C GLY A 87 13.80 14.29 4.38
N PRO A 88 13.51 14.10 5.68
CA PRO A 88 12.25 14.50 6.30
C PRO A 88 12.17 16.03 6.46
N ASP A 89 10.99 16.59 6.21
CA ASP A 89 10.65 18.01 6.43
C ASP A 89 9.32 18.12 7.21
N PRO A 90 9.33 18.60 8.47
CA PRO A 90 10.49 19.06 9.22
C PRO A 90 11.48 17.92 9.53
N ALA A 91 12.75 18.28 9.76
CA ALA A 91 13.79 17.31 10.08
C ALA A 91 13.35 16.41 11.25
N ALA A 92 13.30 15.10 11.00
CA ALA A 92 12.94 14.12 12.02
C ALA A 92 13.90 14.24 13.22
N PRO A 93 13.40 14.15 14.47
CA PRO A 93 14.24 14.33 15.64
C PRO A 93 15.40 13.34 15.64
N ALA A 94 16.62 13.82 15.93
CA ALA A 94 17.86 13.05 15.89
C ALA A 94 17.88 11.84 16.86
N SER A 95 16.99 11.83 17.87
CA SER A 95 16.71 10.69 18.75
C SER A 95 16.04 9.50 18.04
N THR A 96 15.73 9.67 16.75
CA THR A 96 15.31 8.69 15.75
C THR A 96 15.50 7.23 16.11
N GLY A 97 16.75 6.76 16.08
CA GLY A 97 17.14 5.34 16.14
C GLY A 97 16.41 4.41 15.15
N GLY A 98 15.47 4.93 14.36
CA GLY A 98 14.26 4.22 13.97
C GLY A 98 13.62 4.75 12.70
N TRP A 99 13.93 5.97 12.24
CA TRP A 99 13.53 6.40 10.90
C TRP A 99 14.10 5.49 9.82
N ASN A 100 15.42 5.24 9.85
CA ASN A 100 16.07 4.35 8.88
C ASN A 100 15.55 2.90 9.00
N THR A 101 15.23 2.45 10.21
CA THR A 101 14.62 1.14 10.46
C THR A 101 13.21 1.06 9.86
N ILE A 102 12.38 2.09 10.07
CA ILE A 102 11.04 2.19 9.50
C ILE A 102 11.11 2.28 7.98
N LEU A 103 12.01 3.09 7.42
CA LEU A 103 12.21 3.21 5.98
C LEU A 103 12.61 1.87 5.35
N SER A 104 13.54 1.14 5.98
CA SER A 104 13.95 -0.20 5.54
C SER A 104 12.79 -1.20 5.59
N GLU A 105 12.00 -1.20 6.67
CA GLU A 105 10.84 -2.09 6.82
C GLU A 105 9.72 -1.72 5.83
N VAL A 106 9.48 -0.43 5.57
CA VAL A 106 8.51 0.05 4.57
C VAL A 106 8.91 -0.41 3.17
N ASN A 107 10.17 -0.23 2.78
CA ASN A 107 10.67 -0.71 1.48
C ASN A 107 10.55 -2.24 1.34
N THR A 108 10.81 -2.97 2.43
CA THR A 108 10.62 -4.42 2.48
C THR A 108 9.15 -4.80 2.27
N GLU A 109 8.22 -4.14 2.95
CA GLU A 109 6.79 -4.40 2.80
C GLU A 109 6.25 -3.99 1.42
N LEU A 110 6.74 -2.89 0.85
CA LEU A 110 6.41 -2.47 -0.52
C LEU A 110 6.86 -3.52 -1.54
N SER A 111 8.08 -4.04 -1.38
CA SER A 111 8.60 -5.10 -2.26
C SER A 111 7.80 -6.39 -2.12
N ARG A 112 7.41 -6.77 -0.89
CA ARG A 112 6.53 -7.93 -0.62
C ARG A 112 5.13 -7.80 -1.20
N VAL A 113 4.62 -6.59 -1.41
CA VAL A 113 3.35 -6.40 -2.15
C VAL A 113 3.50 -6.83 -3.61
N LEU A 114 4.67 -6.57 -4.20
CA LEU A 114 4.97 -6.88 -5.59
C LEU A 114 5.45 -8.32 -5.83
N ASP A 115 5.64 -9.14 -4.78
CA ASP A 115 5.93 -10.57 -4.91
C ASP A 115 4.80 -11.34 -5.62
N HIS A 116 3.56 -10.82 -5.56
CA HIS A 116 2.37 -11.51 -6.06
C HIS A 116 1.60 -10.73 -7.12
N LEU A 117 1.84 -9.42 -7.25
CA LEU A 117 1.06 -8.54 -8.12
C LEU A 117 1.97 -7.52 -8.82
N THR A 118 1.53 -7.05 -9.98
CA THR A 118 2.10 -5.86 -10.61
C THR A 118 1.60 -4.59 -9.91
N PRO A 119 2.32 -3.45 -10.01
CA PRO A 119 1.84 -2.18 -9.49
C PRO A 119 0.40 -1.82 -9.93
N GLN A 120 0.05 -2.10 -11.18
CA GLN A 120 -1.29 -1.86 -11.72
C GLN A 120 -2.33 -2.77 -11.09
N ALA A 121 -2.02 -4.05 -10.86
CA ALA A 121 -2.92 -4.99 -10.19
C ALA A 121 -3.11 -4.66 -8.69
N CYS A 122 -2.19 -3.91 -8.09
CA CYS A 122 -2.35 -3.34 -6.75
C CYS A 122 -3.24 -2.08 -6.72
N GLY A 123 -3.68 -1.57 -7.88
CA GLY A 123 -4.43 -0.32 -7.99
C GLY A 123 -3.58 0.94 -7.81
N TRP A 124 -2.26 0.84 -7.96
CA TRP A 124 -1.37 1.99 -7.81
C TRP A 124 -1.47 2.91 -9.03
N GLN A 125 -1.52 4.22 -8.78
CA GLN A 125 -1.67 5.21 -9.84
C GLN A 125 -0.30 5.55 -10.44
N PRO A 126 -0.18 5.68 -11.76
CA PRO A 126 1.05 6.18 -12.38
C PRO A 126 1.41 7.57 -11.83
N GLY A 127 2.67 7.75 -11.44
CA GLY A 127 3.24 9.02 -11.00
C GLY A 127 4.01 9.73 -12.09
N TYR A 128 4.93 10.62 -11.69
CA TYR A 128 5.81 11.33 -12.61
C TYR A 128 6.91 10.42 -13.16
N GLY A 129 6.64 9.70 -14.24
CA GLY A 129 7.61 8.81 -14.89
C GLY A 129 7.07 7.39 -15.06
N ALA A 130 7.65 6.64 -16.00
CA ALA A 130 7.10 5.34 -16.43
C ALA A 130 7.08 4.25 -15.35
N GLU A 131 7.88 4.41 -14.28
CA GLU A 131 8.13 3.39 -13.25
C GLU A 131 7.91 3.95 -11.83
N MET A 132 7.40 5.18 -11.73
CA MET A 132 6.99 5.79 -10.46
C MET A 132 5.49 5.65 -10.26
N PHE A 133 5.08 5.31 -9.05
CA PHE A 133 3.68 5.10 -8.69
C PHE A 133 3.30 5.89 -7.45
N ARG A 134 2.11 6.49 -7.46
CA ARG A 134 1.48 7.14 -6.32
C ARG A 134 0.50 6.17 -5.66
N ILE A 135 0.56 6.13 -4.33
CA ILE A 135 -0.30 5.28 -3.51
C ILE A 135 -0.91 6.13 -2.40
N GLU A 136 -2.25 6.16 -2.35
CA GLU A 136 -2.98 6.74 -1.23
C GLU A 136 -2.93 5.77 -0.04
N LEU A 137 -2.52 6.27 1.13
CA LEU A 137 -2.43 5.47 2.33
C LEU A 137 -3.83 5.28 2.93
N PRO A 138 -4.24 4.05 3.28
CA PRO A 138 -5.54 3.82 3.90
C PRO A 138 -5.69 4.65 5.17
N VAL A 139 -6.85 5.29 5.35
CA VAL A 139 -7.18 6.04 6.57
C VAL A 139 -7.27 5.07 7.75
N SER A 140 -6.78 5.48 8.91
CA SER A 140 -6.94 4.68 10.14
C SER A 140 -8.43 4.58 10.47
N VAL A 141 -8.94 3.36 10.70
CA VAL A 141 -10.37 3.12 11.01
C VAL A 141 -10.85 3.90 12.24
N GLN A 142 -9.93 4.35 13.11
CA GLN A 142 -10.22 5.22 14.25
C GLN A 142 -10.69 6.64 13.86
N ASP A 143 -10.37 7.13 12.65
CA ASP A 143 -10.83 8.45 12.19
C ASP A 143 -12.23 8.41 11.55
N GLN A 144 -12.78 7.22 11.28
CA GLN A 144 -14.12 7.06 10.69
C GLN A 144 -15.24 6.91 11.74
N GLN A 145 -14.90 6.74 13.03
CA GLN A 145 -15.88 6.67 14.11
C GLN A 145 -16.16 8.03 14.78
N GLY A 146 -15.56 9.13 14.29
CA GLY A 146 -15.74 10.48 14.85
C GLY A 146 -17.02 11.22 14.42
N THR A 147 -17.70 10.76 13.37
CA THR A 147 -19.01 11.30 12.96
C THR A 147 -20.12 10.40 13.49
N ASP A 148 -20.35 10.49 14.81
CA ASP A 148 -21.55 9.97 15.43
C ASP A 148 -22.78 10.73 14.88
N PRO A 149 -23.70 10.09 14.13
CA PRO A 149 -24.93 10.73 13.67
C PRO A 149 -25.85 11.15 14.84
N ALA A 150 -25.61 10.69 16.07
CA ALA A 150 -26.37 11.10 17.24
C ALA A 150 -26.12 12.57 17.65
N ARG A 151 -24.99 13.18 17.26
CA ARG A 151 -24.66 14.57 17.64
C ARG A 151 -25.34 15.63 16.76
N ALA A 152 -25.83 15.25 15.58
CA ALA A 152 -26.59 16.15 14.70
C ALA A 152 -28.06 16.33 15.14
N ALA A 153 -28.57 15.47 16.04
CA ALA A 153 -29.96 15.50 16.50
C ALA A 153 -30.20 16.31 17.79
N MET A 154 -29.17 16.99 18.34
CA MET A 154 -29.24 17.70 19.62
C MET A 154 -28.84 19.18 19.55
N ALA A 155 -28.99 19.83 18.41
CA ALA A 155 -28.98 21.30 18.37
C ALA A 155 -30.41 21.81 18.70
N PRO A 156 -30.62 22.52 19.83
CA PRO A 156 -31.92 23.13 20.10
C PRO A 156 -32.15 24.33 19.15
N ALA A 157 -33.42 24.53 18.81
CA ALA A 157 -33.93 25.67 18.04
C ALA A 157 -33.84 27.00 18.80
#